data_AF-A0A2E9QI94-F1
#
_entry.id   AF-A0A2E9QI94-F1
#
_cell.length_a   1.000
_cell.length_b   1.000
_cell.length_c   1.000
_cell.angle_alpha   90.00
_cell.angle_beta   90.00
_cell.angle_gamma   90.00
#
_symmetry.space_group_name_H-M   'P 1'
#
loop_
_entity.id
_entity.type
_entity.pdbx_description
1 polymer ?
#
loop_
_entity_poly.entity_id
_entity_poly.type
_entity_poly.pdbx_seq_one_letter_code
_entity_poly.pdbx_strand_id
1 'polypeptide(L)'
;MDWVTSGSSSGSKSKDNLFVDKVKIAKAEIKYGVKEDWQTYSDDISVHLTLDIGRDFQPNMYIGGNYKKDDVSGEIVGWSTAFKVKMFFDSIGLPIMLDKGKSPQSSKLPADAEQRLIGKEFLRLTYISTKTKRDGGQLWKDWQETRMPNYEVNKFKAEFKDSVGKNYVKDFKSSEESSESDSPWSSDDQFNGIPT
;
A
#
# COMPACT_ATOMS: atom_id res chain seq x y z
N MET A 1 30.79 23.19 39.90
CA MET A 1 31.08 21.75 39.77
C MET A 1 29.71 21.12 39.78
N ASP A 2 29.10 21.03 38.61
CA ASP A 2 27.68 20.74 38.45
C ASP A 2 27.57 19.54 37.52
N TRP A 3 27.04 18.46 38.06
CA TRP A 3 26.87 17.20 37.35
C TRP A 3 25.67 17.33 36.40
N VAL A 4 25.94 17.33 35.10
CA VAL A 4 24.91 17.19 34.06
C VAL A 4 24.55 15.71 33.97
N THR A 5 23.35 15.35 34.42
CA THR A 5 22.75 14.04 34.19
C THR A 5 22.35 13.92 32.73
N SER A 6 23.17 13.18 31.97
CA SER A 6 22.87 12.72 30.62
C SER A 6 21.65 11.80 30.64
N GLY A 7 20.48 12.33 30.30
CA GLY A 7 19.30 11.54 29.95
C GLY A 7 19.54 10.83 28.62
N SER A 8 20.09 9.62 28.67
CA SER A 8 20.17 8.74 27.50
C SER A 8 18.79 8.15 27.25
N SER A 9 17.98 8.79 26.40
CA SER A 9 16.76 8.17 25.90
C SER A 9 17.18 7.17 24.80
N SER A 10 17.30 5.90 25.18
CA SER A 10 17.39 4.81 24.20
C SER A 10 16.03 4.67 23.52
N GLY A 11 15.80 5.49 22.50
CA GLY A 11 14.68 5.34 21.58
C GLY A 11 14.82 4.01 20.86
N SER A 12 14.07 3.00 21.31
CA SER A 12 13.81 1.79 20.53
C SER A 12 13.18 2.24 19.22
N LYS A 13 13.96 2.26 18.14
CA LYS A 13 13.42 2.40 16.78
C LYS A 13 12.67 1.10 16.51
N SER A 14 11.35 1.08 16.70
CA SER A 14 10.54 0.01 16.13
C SER A 14 10.85 0.01 14.63
N LYS A 15 11.42 -1.10 14.14
CA LYS A 15 11.59 -1.32 12.72
C LYS A 15 10.20 -1.62 12.17
N ASP A 16 9.40 -0.59 11.99
CA ASP A 16 8.12 -0.72 11.31
C ASP A 16 8.42 -1.23 9.90
N ASN A 17 7.84 -2.38 9.51
CA ASN A 17 7.95 -2.99 8.19
C ASN A 17 7.17 -2.21 7.11
N LEU A 18 7.08 -0.90 7.29
CA LEU A 18 6.17 0.05 6.66
C LEU A 18 6.87 1.39 6.52
N PHE A 19 6.84 1.96 5.32
CA PHE A 19 7.43 3.26 5.02
C PHE A 19 6.43 4.15 4.29
N VAL A 20 6.53 5.45 4.53
CA VAL A 20 5.73 6.47 3.85
C VAL A 20 6.68 7.53 3.31
N ASP A 21 6.60 7.77 2.02
CA ASP A 21 7.39 8.75 1.28
C ASP A 21 6.51 9.71 0.52
N LYS A 22 6.97 10.96 0.45
CA LYS A 22 6.51 11.89 -0.58
C LYS A 22 7.23 11.55 -1.87
N VAL A 23 6.47 11.30 -2.93
CA VAL A 23 6.99 10.92 -4.24
C VAL A 23 6.44 11.85 -5.31
N LYS A 24 7.18 12.00 -6.41
CA LYS A 24 6.78 12.79 -7.57
C LYS A 24 6.55 11.88 -8.78
N ILE A 25 5.53 12.15 -9.58
CA ILE A 25 5.23 11.37 -10.78
C ILE A 25 6.19 11.77 -11.91
N ALA A 26 7.04 10.85 -12.36
CA ALA A 26 7.94 11.05 -13.49
C ALA A 26 7.31 10.64 -14.82
N LYS A 27 6.53 9.55 -14.80
CA LYS A 27 5.75 9.05 -15.95
C LYS A 27 4.42 8.49 -15.45
N ALA A 28 3.38 8.62 -16.26
CA ALA A 28 2.09 8.00 -16.02
C ALA A 28 1.56 7.37 -17.32
N GLU A 29 0.84 6.27 -17.18
CA GLU A 29 0.10 5.60 -18.26
C GLU A 29 -1.24 5.13 -17.68
N ILE A 30 -2.33 5.52 -18.33
CA ILE A 30 -3.70 5.16 -17.94
C ILE A 30 -4.20 4.09 -18.91
N LYS A 31 -4.53 2.91 -18.37
CA LYS A 31 -5.07 1.80 -19.15
C LYS A 31 -6.51 1.52 -18.77
N TYR A 32 -7.24 0.91 -19.70
CA TYR A 32 -8.66 0.60 -19.54
C TYR A 32 -8.96 -0.82 -20.02
N GLY A 33 -9.64 -1.61 -19.19
CA GLY A 33 -10.01 -2.99 -19.54
C GLY A 33 -8.81 -3.91 -19.76
N VAL A 34 -7.66 -3.60 -19.15
CA VAL A 34 -6.43 -4.38 -19.30
C VAL A 34 -6.27 -5.30 -18.09
N LYS A 35 -5.82 -6.53 -18.35
CA LYS A 35 -5.43 -7.50 -17.34
C LYS A 35 -3.91 -7.66 -17.38
N GLU A 36 -3.25 -7.37 -16.28
CA GLU A 36 -1.83 -7.64 -16.11
C GLU A 36 -1.60 -9.12 -15.75
N ASP A 37 -0.40 -9.65 -16.03
CA ASP A 37 -0.07 -11.09 -15.86
C ASP A 37 -0.26 -11.59 -14.42
N TRP A 38 -0.07 -10.71 -13.44
CA TRP A 38 -0.21 -11.02 -12.02
C TRP A 38 -1.64 -10.86 -11.50
N GLN A 39 -2.57 -10.37 -12.32
CA GLN A 39 -3.97 -10.15 -11.94
C GLN A 39 -4.83 -11.37 -12.25
N THR A 40 -5.85 -11.61 -11.43
CA THR A 40 -6.88 -12.62 -11.72
C THR A 40 -7.86 -12.10 -12.76
N TYR A 41 -8.31 -10.85 -12.62
CA TYR A 41 -9.31 -10.19 -13.45
C TYR A 41 -8.74 -8.89 -14.05
N SER A 42 -9.28 -8.48 -15.20
CA SER A 42 -8.98 -7.15 -15.77
C SER A 42 -9.51 -6.03 -14.88
N ASP A 43 -8.84 -4.89 -14.88
CA ASP A 43 -9.36 -3.67 -14.27
C ASP A 43 -10.05 -2.79 -15.31
N ASP A 44 -11.20 -2.23 -14.93
CA ASP A 44 -11.93 -1.28 -15.78
C ASP A 44 -11.10 -0.02 -16.02
N ILE A 45 -10.33 0.41 -15.02
CA ILE A 45 -9.37 1.52 -15.08
C ILE A 45 -8.13 1.21 -14.23
N SER A 46 -6.94 1.48 -14.78
CA SER A 46 -5.69 1.43 -14.04
C SER A 46 -4.76 2.59 -14.41
N VAL A 47 -3.90 2.95 -13.45
CA VAL A 47 -2.86 3.96 -13.58
C VAL A 47 -1.53 3.29 -13.23
N HIS A 48 -0.60 3.32 -14.18
CA HIS A 48 0.76 2.86 -14.04
C HIS A 48 1.66 4.08 -13.91
N LEU A 49 2.39 4.16 -12.80
CA LEU A 49 3.23 5.31 -12.47
C LEU A 49 4.68 4.88 -12.41
N THR A 50 5.57 5.71 -12.96
CA THR A 50 6.99 5.70 -12.63
C THR A 50 7.26 6.90 -11.73
N LEU A 51 7.88 6.65 -10.59
CA LEU A 51 8.02 7.64 -9.52
C LEU A 51 9.46 8.13 -9.41
N ASP A 52 9.62 9.43 -9.26
CA ASP A 52 10.84 10.07 -8.80
C ASP A 52 10.81 10.17 -7.27
N ILE A 53 11.79 9.53 -6.64
CA ILE A 53 12.00 9.48 -5.19
C ILE A 53 13.30 10.18 -4.76
N GLY A 54 13.92 10.96 -5.65
CA GLY A 54 15.21 11.61 -5.41
C GLY A 54 16.39 10.63 -5.32
N ARG A 55 16.32 9.50 -6.02
CA ARG A 55 17.35 8.45 -6.09
C ARG A 55 17.60 8.06 -7.56
N ASP A 56 18.71 7.36 -7.80
CA ASP A 56 19.12 6.93 -9.14
C ASP A 56 18.20 5.85 -9.75
N PHE A 57 17.27 5.29 -8.97
CA PHE A 57 16.25 4.37 -9.46
C PHE A 57 14.86 4.96 -9.29
N GLN A 58 13.97 4.61 -10.21
CA GLN A 58 12.58 5.08 -10.23
C GLN A 58 11.63 3.89 -10.04
N PRO A 59 11.00 3.73 -8.87
CA PRO A 59 10.08 2.65 -8.65
C PRO A 59 8.80 2.82 -9.48
N ASN A 60 8.22 1.70 -9.90
CA ASN A 60 6.90 1.68 -10.52
C ASN A 60 5.84 1.41 -9.47
N MET A 61 4.70 2.09 -9.59
CA MET A 61 3.51 1.88 -8.76
C MET A 61 2.30 1.63 -9.65
N TYR A 62 1.45 0.70 -9.22
CA TYR A 62 0.20 0.35 -9.89
C TYR A 62 -1.00 0.69 -9.02
N ILE A 63 -1.97 1.39 -9.58
CA ILE A 63 -3.26 1.68 -8.93
C ILE A 63 -4.37 1.32 -9.91
N GLY A 64 -5.23 0.37 -9.57
CA GLY A 64 -6.28 -0.08 -10.47
C GLY A 64 -7.48 -0.63 -9.73
N GLY A 65 -8.59 -0.74 -10.47
CA GLY A 65 -9.81 -1.34 -9.96
C GLY A 65 -10.92 -1.43 -10.98
N ASN A 66 -12.02 -2.00 -10.52
CA ASN A 66 -13.25 -2.19 -11.25
C ASN A 66 -14.34 -1.28 -10.69
N TYR A 67 -15.22 -0.79 -11.56
CA TYR A 67 -16.41 -0.05 -11.15
C TYR A 67 -17.45 -1.00 -10.55
N LYS A 68 -18.35 -0.44 -9.72
CA LYS A 68 -19.62 -1.11 -9.42
C LYS A 68 -20.51 -0.94 -10.65
N LYS A 69 -21.00 -2.05 -11.19
CA LYS A 69 -21.86 -2.11 -12.37
C LYS A 69 -23.27 -2.53 -11.97
N ASP A 70 -24.26 -2.07 -12.72
CA ASP A 70 -25.60 -2.64 -12.67
C ASP A 70 -25.57 -4.05 -13.29
N ASP A 71 -26.21 -5.02 -12.63
CA ASP A 71 -26.14 -6.42 -13.04
C ASP A 71 -26.92 -6.70 -14.34
N VAL A 72 -27.86 -5.83 -14.72
CA VAL A 72 -28.70 -5.97 -15.92
C VAL A 72 -28.13 -5.17 -17.08
N SER A 73 -27.89 -3.87 -16.89
CA SER A 73 -27.42 -2.99 -17.97
C SER A 73 -25.90 -3.02 -18.17
N GLY A 74 -25.14 -3.48 -17.17
CA GLY A 74 -23.67 -3.41 -17.17
C GLY A 74 -23.11 -1.98 -17.02
N GLU A 75 -23.98 -1.00 -16.79
CA GLU A 75 -23.60 0.41 -16.64
C GLU A 75 -22.97 0.69 -15.28
N ILE A 76 -22.12 1.70 -15.23
CA ILE A 76 -21.48 2.16 -13.99
C ILE A 76 -22.55 2.75 -13.06
N VAL A 77 -22.60 2.23 -11.82
CA VAL A 77 -23.43 2.76 -10.73
C VAL A 77 -22.61 3.25 -9.53
N GLY A 78 -21.33 2.86 -9.44
CA GLY A 78 -20.45 3.23 -8.32
C GLY A 78 -18.96 2.97 -8.58
N TRP A 79 -18.10 3.38 -7.64
CA TRP A 79 -16.65 3.23 -7.78
C TRP A 79 -16.11 1.83 -7.45
N SER A 80 -16.73 1.07 -6.54
CA SER A 80 -16.20 -0.22 -6.06
C SER A 80 -14.67 -0.16 -5.80
N THR A 81 -13.88 -1.11 -6.30
CA THR A 81 -12.41 -1.13 -6.13
C THR A 81 -11.70 -0.03 -6.91
N ALA A 82 -12.29 0.51 -7.98
CA ALA A 82 -11.77 1.68 -8.68
C ALA A 82 -11.81 2.97 -7.81
N PHE A 83 -12.40 2.92 -6.61
CA PHE A 83 -12.32 4.01 -5.65
C PHE A 83 -10.88 4.41 -5.32
N LYS A 84 -9.92 3.47 -5.35
CA LYS A 84 -8.49 3.77 -5.16
C LYS A 84 -7.94 4.71 -6.24
N VAL A 85 -8.38 4.56 -7.49
CA VAL A 85 -8.03 5.47 -8.58
C VAL A 85 -8.59 6.85 -8.30
N LYS A 86 -9.86 6.94 -7.87
CA LYS A 86 -10.46 8.22 -7.45
C LYS A 86 -9.65 8.88 -6.33
N MET A 87 -9.31 8.13 -5.28
CA MET A 87 -8.50 8.63 -4.16
C MET A 87 -7.15 9.15 -4.62
N PHE A 88 -6.52 8.47 -5.57
CA PHE A 88 -5.27 8.92 -6.17
C PHE A 88 -5.43 10.28 -6.87
N PHE A 89 -6.41 10.41 -7.75
CA PHE A 89 -6.70 11.67 -8.45
C PHE A 89 -7.05 12.82 -7.49
N ASP A 90 -7.83 12.53 -6.44
CA ASP A 90 -8.12 13.51 -5.38
C ASP A 90 -6.84 13.95 -4.65
N SER A 91 -5.94 13.00 -4.36
CA SER A 91 -4.70 13.26 -3.59
C SER A 91 -3.72 14.21 -4.29
N ILE A 92 -3.79 14.30 -5.62
CA ILE A 92 -2.94 15.16 -6.44
C ILE A 92 -3.67 16.42 -6.94
N GLY A 93 -4.88 16.67 -6.44
CA GLY A 93 -5.68 17.84 -6.79
C GLY A 93 -6.24 17.81 -8.22
N LEU A 94 -6.51 16.61 -8.76
CA LEU A 94 -7.12 16.41 -10.07
C LEU A 94 -8.40 15.55 -9.92
N PRO A 95 -9.41 16.01 -9.15
CA PRO A 95 -10.58 15.19 -8.86
C PRO A 95 -11.29 14.74 -10.14
N ILE A 96 -11.64 13.46 -10.18
CA ILE A 96 -12.37 12.84 -11.30
C ILE A 96 -13.78 12.49 -10.86
N MET A 97 -14.73 12.61 -11.79
CA MET A 97 -16.14 12.27 -11.55
C MET A 97 -16.47 10.88 -12.07
N LEU A 98 -17.51 10.28 -11.48
CA LEU A 98 -18.01 8.98 -11.89
C LEU A 98 -18.99 9.16 -13.04
N ASP A 99 -18.70 8.54 -14.19
CA ASP A 99 -19.58 8.52 -15.37
C ASP A 99 -20.74 7.52 -15.19
N LYS A 100 -21.68 7.82 -14.29
CA LYS A 100 -22.86 6.99 -14.05
C LYS A 100 -23.71 6.82 -15.30
N GLY A 101 -24.26 5.62 -15.50
CA GLY A 101 -25.10 5.29 -16.66
C GLY A 101 -24.32 5.09 -17.96
N LYS A 102 -22.97 5.05 -17.91
CA LYS A 102 -22.13 4.67 -19.05
C LYS A 102 -21.51 3.29 -18.84
N SER A 103 -21.10 2.66 -19.95
CA SER A 103 -20.28 1.45 -19.88
C SER A 103 -18.84 1.78 -19.44
N PRO A 104 -18.13 0.87 -18.75
CA PRO A 104 -16.71 1.04 -18.42
C PRO A 104 -15.82 1.38 -19.60
N GLN A 105 -16.11 0.81 -20.77
CA GLN A 105 -15.31 1.01 -21.99
C GLN A 105 -15.43 2.43 -22.53
N SER A 106 -16.57 3.10 -22.30
CA SER A 106 -16.80 4.48 -22.74
C SER A 106 -16.42 5.54 -21.69
N SER A 107 -16.26 5.13 -20.42
CA SER A 107 -15.77 5.99 -19.34
C SER A 107 -14.25 6.19 -19.47
N LYS A 108 -13.86 7.28 -20.11
CA LYS A 108 -12.46 7.67 -20.32
C LYS A 108 -12.15 8.98 -19.63
N LEU A 109 -10.93 9.09 -19.12
CA LEU A 109 -10.39 10.36 -18.64
C LEU A 109 -10.06 11.26 -19.84
N PRO A 110 -9.92 12.58 -19.62
CA PRO A 110 -9.49 13.49 -20.66
C PRO A 110 -8.20 13.03 -21.35
N ALA A 111 -8.05 13.29 -22.65
CA ALA A 111 -6.90 12.83 -23.43
C ALA A 111 -5.55 13.35 -22.90
N ASP A 112 -5.55 14.46 -22.17
CA ASP A 112 -4.37 15.06 -21.55
C ASP A 112 -4.18 14.65 -20.07
N ALA A 113 -4.97 13.71 -19.55
CA ALA A 113 -4.91 13.29 -18.15
C ALA A 113 -3.51 12.82 -17.76
N GLU A 114 -2.86 11.98 -18.57
CA GLU A 114 -1.50 11.49 -18.31
C GLU A 114 -0.49 12.62 -18.19
N GLN A 115 -0.55 13.61 -19.09
CA GLN A 115 0.30 14.80 -19.07
C GLN A 115 0.11 15.60 -17.77
N ARG A 116 -1.14 15.73 -17.30
CA ARG A 116 -1.47 16.47 -16.07
C ARG A 116 -0.99 15.78 -14.80
N LEU A 117 -0.77 14.47 -14.84
CA LEU A 117 -0.22 13.70 -13.72
C LEU A 117 1.27 14.01 -13.51
N ILE A 118 2.01 14.26 -14.58
CA ILE A 118 3.47 14.45 -14.51
C ILE A 118 3.82 15.62 -13.60
N GLY A 119 4.76 15.35 -12.69
CA GLY A 119 5.26 16.32 -11.73
C GLY A 119 4.38 16.54 -10.50
N LYS A 120 3.19 15.94 -10.42
CA LYS A 120 2.39 15.95 -9.19
C LYS A 120 3.04 15.10 -8.10
N GLU A 121 2.80 15.50 -6.86
CA GLU A 121 3.33 14.83 -5.67
C GLU A 121 2.19 14.23 -4.84
N PHE A 122 2.47 13.11 -4.18
CA PHE A 122 1.56 12.47 -3.23
C PHE A 122 2.35 11.69 -2.18
N LEU A 123 1.67 11.28 -1.10
CA LEU A 123 2.22 10.32 -0.15
C LEU A 123 1.93 8.91 -0.61
N ARG A 124 3.01 8.15 -0.79
CA ARG A 124 3.04 6.73 -1.08
C ARG A 124 3.29 5.97 0.22
N LEU A 125 2.68 4.80 0.36
CA LEU A 125 2.95 3.88 1.45
C LEU A 125 3.41 2.54 0.88
N THR A 126 4.57 2.09 1.36
CA THR A 126 5.19 0.81 1.00
C THR A 126 5.32 -0.07 2.23
N TYR A 127 5.14 -1.37 2.06
CA TYR A 127 5.23 -2.33 3.16
C TYR A 127 5.94 -3.61 2.75
N ILE A 128 6.51 -4.31 3.73
CA ILE A 128 7.12 -5.62 3.52
C ILE A 128 6.02 -6.68 3.50
N SER A 129 5.99 -7.45 2.42
CA SER A 129 5.09 -8.59 2.28
C SER A 129 5.57 -9.77 3.12
N THR A 130 4.66 -10.62 3.57
CA THR A 130 4.99 -11.95 4.12
C THR A 130 5.58 -12.88 3.06
N LYS A 131 5.36 -12.58 1.78
CA LYS A 131 5.98 -13.28 0.65
C LYS A 131 7.41 -12.79 0.42
N THR A 132 8.25 -13.68 -0.10
CA THR A 132 9.61 -13.35 -0.53
C THR A 132 9.69 -13.27 -2.05
N LYS A 133 10.72 -12.58 -2.54
CA LYS A 133 11.13 -12.63 -3.94
C LYS A 133 11.74 -13.99 -4.26
N ARG A 134 11.90 -14.30 -5.55
CA ARG A 134 12.53 -15.56 -6.01
C ARG A 134 13.97 -15.75 -5.52
N ASP A 135 14.68 -14.65 -5.28
CA ASP A 135 16.05 -14.63 -4.74
C ASP A 135 16.12 -14.76 -3.21
N GLY A 136 14.99 -14.97 -2.54
CA GLY A 136 14.88 -15.02 -1.07
C GLY A 136 14.84 -13.64 -0.41
N GLY A 137 14.98 -12.55 -1.17
CA GLY A 137 14.89 -11.19 -0.67
C GLY A 137 13.49 -10.80 -0.22
N GLN A 138 13.40 -9.76 0.61
CA GLN A 138 12.13 -9.19 1.02
C GLN A 138 11.36 -8.63 -0.18
N LEU A 139 10.08 -8.95 -0.28
CA LEU A 139 9.19 -8.36 -1.27
C LEU A 139 8.53 -7.11 -0.67
N TRP A 140 8.81 -5.96 -1.26
CA TRP A 140 8.12 -4.70 -0.94
C TRP A 140 6.91 -4.53 -1.84
N LYS A 141 5.79 -4.10 -1.27
CA LYS A 141 4.53 -3.84 -1.99
C LYS A 141 4.03 -2.44 -1.69
N ASP A 142 3.36 -1.89 -2.68
CA ASP A 142 2.65 -0.61 -2.56
C ASP A 142 1.25 -0.84 -2.02
N TRP A 143 0.86 -0.01 -1.04
CA TRP A 143 -0.55 0.20 -0.75
C TRP A 143 -1.12 1.19 -1.76
N GLN A 144 -2.21 0.81 -2.40
CA GLN A 144 -2.78 1.55 -3.53
C GLN A 144 -3.62 2.76 -3.12
N GLU A 145 -3.92 2.92 -1.83
CA GLU A 145 -4.49 4.16 -1.33
C GLU A 145 -3.38 5.20 -1.15
N THR A 146 -3.60 6.41 -1.64
CA THR A 146 -2.65 7.52 -1.54
C THR A 146 -3.24 8.68 -0.75
N ARG A 147 -2.39 9.60 -0.30
CA ARG A 147 -2.82 10.83 0.39
C ARG A 147 -2.11 12.04 -0.20
N MET A 148 -2.67 13.23 0.03
CA MET A 148 -2.05 14.49 -0.38
C MET A 148 -0.64 14.61 0.20
N PRO A 149 0.29 15.31 -0.48
CA PRO A 149 1.69 15.40 -0.05
C PRO A 149 1.91 16.07 1.31
N ASN A 150 0.91 16.78 1.83
CA ASN A 150 0.91 17.44 3.14
C ASN A 150 0.08 16.69 4.20
N TYR A 151 -0.43 15.48 3.89
CA TYR A 151 -1.19 14.68 4.84
C TYR A 151 -0.28 14.17 5.98
N GLU A 152 -0.88 13.92 7.14
CA GLU A 152 -0.12 13.47 8.30
C GLU A 152 0.33 12.01 8.14
N VAL A 153 1.65 11.79 8.17
CA VAL A 153 2.27 10.47 7.96
C VAL A 153 1.78 9.44 8.99
N ASN A 154 1.69 9.82 10.26
CA ASN A 154 1.27 8.89 11.32
C ASN A 154 -0.18 8.46 11.15
N LYS A 155 -1.06 9.39 10.74
CA LYS A 155 -2.45 9.09 10.43
C LYS A 155 -2.57 8.14 9.25
N PHE A 156 -1.77 8.34 8.20
CA PHE A 156 -1.75 7.44 7.04
C PHE A 156 -1.27 6.03 7.39
N LYS A 157 -0.25 5.92 8.24
CA LYS A 157 0.19 4.62 8.79
C LYS A 157 -0.89 3.95 9.64
N ALA A 158 -1.64 4.72 10.43
CA ALA A 158 -2.74 4.19 11.24
C ALA A 158 -3.89 3.65 10.38
N GLU A 159 -4.26 4.35 9.31
CA GLU A 159 -5.27 3.89 8.33
C GLU A 159 -4.84 2.59 7.63
N PHE A 160 -3.56 2.45 7.31
CA PHE A 160 -3.02 1.20 6.80
C PHE A 160 -3.13 0.07 7.84
N LYS A 161 -2.72 0.31 9.10
CA LYS A 161 -2.82 -0.68 10.17
C LYS A 161 -4.27 -1.10 10.45
N ASP A 162 -5.22 -0.16 10.39
CA ASP A 162 -6.66 -0.45 10.46
C ASP A 162 -7.11 -1.34 9.29
N SER A 163 -6.62 -1.08 8.08
CA SER A 163 -6.89 -1.93 6.90
C SER A 163 -6.31 -3.34 7.02
N VAL A 164 -5.14 -3.49 7.65
CA VAL A 164 -4.57 -4.80 8.03
C VAL A 164 -5.50 -5.50 9.03
N GLY A 165 -5.91 -4.80 10.11
CA GLY A 165 -6.81 -5.36 11.13
C GLY A 165 -8.18 -5.78 10.58
N LYS A 166 -8.68 -5.09 9.54
CA LYS A 166 -9.91 -5.43 8.80
C LYS A 166 -9.71 -6.50 7.72
N ASN A 167 -8.52 -7.10 7.62
CA ASN A 167 -8.19 -8.15 6.66
C ASN A 167 -8.28 -7.72 5.18
N TYR A 168 -8.15 -6.42 4.91
CA TYR A 168 -8.03 -5.89 3.54
C TYR A 168 -6.61 -6.00 3.00
N VAL A 169 -5.61 -6.01 3.90
CA VAL A 169 -4.21 -6.27 3.58
C VAL A 169 -3.77 -7.52 4.34
N LYS A 170 -3.69 -8.65 3.62
CA LYS A 170 -3.47 -9.98 4.22
C LYS A 170 -2.02 -10.41 4.29
N ASP A 171 -1.15 -9.70 3.59
CA ASP A 171 0.23 -10.09 3.40
C ASP A 171 1.20 -9.08 4.00
N PHE A 172 0.77 -8.24 4.94
CA PHE A 172 1.67 -7.36 5.68
C PHE A 172 2.46 -8.16 6.72
N LYS A 173 3.79 -8.09 6.68
CA LYS A 173 4.64 -8.70 7.71
C LYS A 173 4.66 -7.82 8.95
N SER A 174 3.81 -8.11 9.95
CA SER A 174 3.82 -7.36 11.21
C SER A 174 5.15 -7.56 11.95
N SER A 175 5.65 -6.51 12.62
CA SER A 175 6.82 -6.61 13.50
C SER A 175 6.54 -7.41 14.78
N GLU A 176 5.26 -7.64 15.10
CA GLU A 176 4.81 -8.40 16.27
C GLU A 176 4.85 -9.92 16.02
N GLU A 177 4.85 -10.38 14.75
CA GLU A 177 4.89 -11.80 14.40
C GLU A 177 6.30 -12.42 14.45
N SER A 178 7.31 -11.67 14.89
CA SER A 178 8.69 -12.17 15.07
C SER A 178 9.00 -12.62 16.50
N SER A 179 7.99 -12.84 17.35
CA SER A 179 8.17 -13.25 18.75
C SER A 179 7.43 -14.54 19.14
N GLU A 180 7.40 -15.52 18.26
CA GLU A 180 7.13 -16.95 18.55
C GLU A 180 8.04 -17.74 17.60
N SER A 181 8.92 -18.67 17.96
CA SER A 181 9.14 -19.49 19.15
C SER A 181 10.55 -20.09 19.01
N ASP A 182 11.46 -19.86 19.96
CA ASP A 182 12.71 -20.63 20.08
C ASP A 182 13.16 -20.63 21.55
N SER A 183 12.38 -21.31 22.40
CA SER A 183 12.87 -21.77 23.70
C SER A 183 13.09 -23.28 23.62
N PRO A 184 14.33 -23.77 23.43
CA PRO A 184 14.62 -25.20 23.40
C PRO A 184 14.75 -25.83 24.79
N TRP A 185 14.30 -25.15 25.84
CA TRP A 185 14.43 -25.62 27.23
C TRP A 185 13.06 -25.80 27.86
N SER A 186 12.41 -26.91 27.53
CA SER A 186 11.37 -27.48 28.39
C SER A 186 12.10 -28.32 29.44
N SER A 187 12.34 -27.75 30.62
CA SER A 187 12.94 -28.44 31.75
C SER A 187 11.89 -28.61 32.83
N ASP A 188 11.10 -29.67 32.73
CA ASP A 188 10.30 -30.22 33.83
C ASP A 188 10.21 -31.74 33.69
N ASP A 189 11.37 -32.40 33.58
CA ASP A 189 11.52 -33.80 34.01
C ASP A 189 11.80 -33.80 35.52
N GLN A 190 10.75 -33.70 36.33
CA GLN A 190 10.85 -34.00 37.76
C GLN A 190 10.71 -35.50 38.00
N PHE A 191 11.89 -36.09 38.11
CA PHE A 191 12.22 -37.42 38.59
C PHE A 191 11.49 -37.74 39.91
N ASN A 192 10.41 -38.52 39.85
CA ASN A 192 9.77 -39.06 41.05
C ASN A 192 10.61 -40.20 41.63
N GLY A 193 11.19 -39.95 42.81
CA GLY A 193 12.04 -40.87 43.55
C GLY A 193 11.33 -42.17 43.94
N ILE A 194 12.11 -43.25 43.93
CA ILE A 194 11.77 -44.56 44.48
C ILE A 194 11.95 -44.50 46.01
N PRO A 195 10.99 -44.95 46.81
CA PRO A 195 11.25 -45.39 48.18
C PRO A 195 11.42 -46.92 48.24
N THR A 196 12.52 -47.29 48.90
CA THR A 196 12.98 -48.57 49.48
C THR A 196 12.04 -49.78 49.49
#